data_AF-A0A932BXJ0-F1
#
_entry.id   AF-A0A932BXJ0-F1
#
_cell.length_a   1.000
_cell.length_b   1.000
_cell.length_c   1.000
_cell.angle_alpha   90.00
_cell.angle_beta   90.00
_cell.angle_gamma   90.00
#
_symmetry.space_group_name_H-M   'P 1'
#
loop_
_entity.id
_entity.type
_entity.pdbx_description
1 polymer ?
#
loop_
_entity_poly.entity_id
_entity_poly.type
_entity_poly.pdbx_seq_one_letter_code
_entity_poly.pdbx_strand_id
1 'polypeptide(L)'
;MTPQAGDPIDRLSPGARDRLDRFAEAFQLLDSDLYTVFAASSHDPEDRMAALARVQELIGQGPRREGVLAALSEFREFAVRSATEALGGSNAALLTRTNVATAEDRVRFLASLELAVVTVILWDEIEPEERAQFLGPWEEMAEQASGTS
;
A
#
# COMPACT_ATOMS: atom_id res chain seq x y z
N MET A 1 7.09 18.39 31.41
CA MET A 1 7.53 17.09 30.86
C MET A 1 6.33 16.48 30.17
N THR A 2 6.15 16.82 28.89
CA THR A 2 5.04 16.27 28.08
C THR A 2 5.33 14.77 27.91
N PRO A 3 4.36 13.86 28.15
CA PRO A 3 4.56 12.47 27.79
C PRO A 3 4.91 12.44 26.30
N GLN A 4 6.06 11.87 25.98
CA GLN A 4 6.45 11.60 24.61
C GLN A 4 5.37 10.66 24.08
N ALA A 5 4.47 11.18 23.25
CA ALA A 5 3.47 10.35 22.59
C ALA A 5 4.25 9.27 21.84
N GLY A 6 3.96 8.00 22.14
CA GLY A 6 4.56 6.87 21.43
C GLY A 6 4.33 7.00 19.93
N ASP A 7 5.13 6.30 19.14
CA ASP A 7 5.02 6.34 17.68
C ASP A 7 3.57 6.00 17.29
N PRO A 8 2.87 6.84 16.52
CA PRO A 8 1.50 6.54 16.10
C PRO A 8 1.34 5.16 15.48
N ILE A 9 2.37 4.60 14.84
CA ILE A 9 2.32 3.26 14.27
C ILE A 9 2.20 2.15 15.33
N ASP A 10 2.62 2.41 16.58
CA ASP A 10 2.46 1.50 17.72
C ASP A 10 0.99 1.30 18.11
N ARG A 11 0.08 2.06 17.49
CA ARG A 11 -1.38 1.95 17.70
C ARG A 11 -2.03 0.91 16.78
N LEU A 12 -1.27 0.34 15.84
CA LEU A 12 -1.72 -0.83 15.07
C LEU A 12 -1.79 -2.07 15.97
N SER A 13 -2.65 -3.01 15.61
CA SER A 13 -2.60 -4.34 16.22
C SER A 13 -1.30 -5.05 15.82
N PRO A 14 -0.74 -5.93 16.67
CA PRO A 14 0.46 -6.69 16.31
C PRO A 14 0.31 -7.48 15.01
N GLY A 15 -0.88 -8.07 14.78
CA GLY A 15 -1.17 -8.79 13.53
C GLY A 15 -1.18 -7.88 12.30
N ALA A 16 -1.69 -6.65 12.42
CA ALA A 16 -1.64 -5.69 11.32
C ALA A 16 -0.20 -5.25 11.01
N ARG A 17 0.62 -5.06 12.05
CA ARG A 17 2.04 -4.72 11.89
C ARG A 17 2.81 -5.83 11.18
N ASP A 18 2.68 -7.07 11.65
CA ASP A 18 3.37 -8.23 11.06
C ASP A 18 2.97 -8.48 9.60
N ARG A 19 1.71 -8.23 9.23
CA ARG A 19 1.27 -8.33 7.82
C ARG A 19 1.84 -7.19 6.97
N LEU A 20 1.85 -5.97 7.50
CA LEU A 20 2.38 -4.82 6.79
C LEU A 20 3.88 -4.97 6.53
N ASP A 21 4.64 -5.45 7.52
CA ASP A 21 6.08 -5.70 7.37
C ASP A 21 6.34 -6.80 6.32
N ARG A 22 5.59 -7.91 6.34
CA ARG A 22 5.66 -8.96 5.29
C ARG A 22 5.27 -8.44 3.91
N PHE A 23 4.25 -7.59 3.82
CA PHE A 23 3.84 -6.97 2.57
C PHE A 23 4.93 -6.01 2.04
N ALA A 24 5.60 -5.27 2.92
CA ALA A 24 6.73 -4.41 2.55
C ALA A 24 7.92 -5.21 2.00
N GLU A 25 8.25 -6.34 2.64
CA GLU A 25 9.28 -7.27 2.14
C GLU A 25 8.93 -7.80 0.74
N ALA A 26 7.69 -8.25 0.54
CA ALA A 26 7.23 -8.72 -0.77
C ALA A 26 7.24 -7.59 -1.84
N PHE A 27 6.84 -6.38 -1.45
CA PHE A 27 6.89 -5.21 -2.32
C PHE A 27 8.32 -4.87 -2.78
N GLN A 28 9.31 -5.01 -1.89
CA GLN A 28 10.71 -4.73 -2.21
C GLN A 28 11.28 -5.69 -3.26
N LEU A 29 10.73 -6.90 -3.35
CA LEU A 29 11.14 -7.94 -4.30
C LEU A 29 10.43 -7.83 -5.66
N LEU A 30 9.51 -6.88 -5.83
CA LEU A 30 8.81 -6.69 -7.10
C LEU A 30 9.76 -6.28 -8.21
N ASP A 31 9.57 -6.91 -9.36
CA ASP A 31 10.20 -6.46 -10.60
C ASP A 31 9.66 -5.09 -11.00
N SER A 32 10.55 -4.18 -11.39
CA SER A 32 10.21 -2.85 -11.87
C SER A 32 9.26 -2.85 -13.08
N ASP A 33 9.25 -3.93 -13.88
CA ASP A 33 8.34 -4.06 -15.02
C ASP A 33 6.87 -4.19 -14.60
N LEU A 34 6.60 -4.70 -13.39
CA LEU A 34 5.25 -4.86 -12.85
C LEU A 34 4.59 -3.53 -12.48
N TYR A 35 5.36 -2.46 -12.26
CA TYR A 35 4.81 -1.13 -11.94
C TYR A 35 3.84 -0.61 -13.03
N THR A 36 4.14 -0.90 -14.30
CA THR A 36 3.26 -0.52 -15.42
C THR A 36 1.99 -1.36 -15.48
N VAL A 37 2.08 -2.65 -15.12
CA VAL A 37 0.93 -3.57 -15.04
C VAL A 37 -0.02 -3.16 -13.92
N PHE A 38 0.52 -2.79 -12.75
CA PHE A 38 -0.26 -2.29 -11.62
C PHE A 38 -0.97 -0.98 -11.95
N ALA A 39 -0.30 -0.04 -12.63
CA ALA A 39 -0.92 1.21 -13.04
C ALA A 39 -2.06 1.03 -14.06
N ALA A 40 -1.89 0.09 -14.99
CA ALA A 40 -2.91 -0.25 -16.00
C ALA A 40 -4.10 -1.02 -15.41
N SER A 41 -3.88 -1.76 -14.33
CA SER A 41 -4.89 -2.60 -13.67
C SER A 41 -5.57 -1.89 -12.49
N SER A 42 -5.26 -0.61 -12.24
CA SER A 42 -5.89 0.14 -11.15
C SER A 42 -7.40 0.27 -11.40
N HIS A 43 -8.21 0.08 -10.36
CA HIS A 43 -9.67 0.16 -10.37
C HIS A 43 -10.25 1.31 -11.19
N ASP A 44 -11.48 1.09 -11.67
CA ASP A 44 -12.34 2.19 -12.11
C ASP A 44 -12.41 3.27 -11.01
N PRO A 45 -12.32 4.57 -11.35
CA PRO A 45 -12.37 5.65 -10.37
C PRO A 45 -13.56 5.58 -9.42
N GLU A 46 -14.73 5.12 -9.87
CA GLU A 46 -15.95 5.01 -9.06
C GLU A 46 -15.83 3.88 -8.03
N ASP A 47 -15.36 2.69 -8.45
CA ASP A 47 -15.13 1.55 -7.55
C ASP A 47 -14.09 1.89 -6.49
N ARG A 48 -13.03 2.61 -6.87
CA ARG A 48 -12.02 3.08 -5.93
C ARG A 48 -12.58 4.05 -4.91
N MET A 49 -13.46 4.97 -5.32
CA MET A 49 -14.10 5.90 -4.39
C MET A 49 -14.98 5.17 -3.39
N ALA A 50 -15.74 4.15 -3.82
CA ALA A 50 -16.54 3.32 -2.95
C ALA A 50 -15.67 2.54 -1.94
N ALA A 51 -14.58 1.93 -2.40
CA ALA A 51 -13.62 1.23 -1.55
C ALA A 51 -12.98 2.17 -0.51
N LEU A 52 -12.57 3.37 -0.91
CA LEU A 52 -12.01 4.37 0.01
C LEU A 52 -13.03 4.83 1.06
N ALA A 53 -14.29 5.04 0.67
CA ALA A 53 -15.35 5.38 1.63
C ALA A 53 -15.56 4.25 2.64
N ARG A 54 -15.63 3.01 2.16
CA ARG A 54 -15.79 1.81 3.00
C ARG A 54 -14.64 1.65 3.99
N VAL A 55 -13.40 1.80 3.53
CA VAL A 55 -12.20 1.77 4.36
C VAL A 55 -12.21 2.90 5.41
N GLN A 56 -12.63 4.11 5.05
CA GLN A 56 -12.74 5.22 6.01
C GLN A 56 -13.76 4.95 7.12
N GLU A 57 -14.89 4.30 6.78
CA GLU A 57 -15.87 3.87 7.78
C GLU A 57 -15.28 2.84 8.75
N LEU A 58 -14.53 1.86 8.24
CA LEU A 58 -13.89 0.81 9.06
C LEU A 58 -12.80 1.38 9.99
N ILE A 59 -11.98 2.31 9.49
CA ILE A 59 -10.96 2.99 10.31
C ILE A 59 -11.62 3.80 11.43
N GLY A 60 -12.74 4.46 11.13
CA GLY A 60 -13.42 5.34 12.07
C GLY A 60 -12.60 6.60 12.42
N GLN A 61 -12.70 7.05 13.66
CA GLN A 61 -12.03 8.27 14.16
C GLN A 61 -11.10 7.96 15.34
N GLY A 62 -10.26 8.92 15.72
CA GLY A 62 -9.43 8.87 16.91
C GLY A 62 -8.07 8.17 16.73
N PRO A 63 -7.44 7.66 17.81
CA PRO A 63 -6.05 7.18 17.79
C PRO A 63 -5.77 6.07 16.78
N ARG A 64 -6.77 5.25 16.48
CA ARG A 64 -6.70 4.21 15.44
C ARG A 64 -6.45 4.81 14.05
N ARG A 65 -7.23 5.84 13.70
CA ARG A 65 -7.07 6.57 12.44
C ARG A 65 -5.68 7.16 12.31
N GLU A 66 -5.16 7.73 13.41
CA GLU A 66 -3.79 8.26 13.44
C GLU A 66 -2.76 7.16 13.17
N GLY A 67 -2.92 5.96 13.74
CA GLY A 67 -2.01 4.84 13.50
C GLY A 67 -2.06 4.31 12.06
N VAL A 68 -3.24 4.19 11.47
CA VAL A 68 -3.39 3.79 10.06
C VAL A 68 -2.75 4.82 9.12
N LEU A 69 -2.96 6.13 9.38
CA LEU A 69 -2.38 7.19 8.56
C LEU A 69 -0.85 7.27 8.70
N ALA A 70 -0.32 7.04 9.90
CA ALA A 70 1.13 6.96 10.10
C ALA A 70 1.75 5.78 9.36
N ALA A 71 1.15 4.59 9.47
CA ALA A 71 1.56 3.40 8.73
C ALA A 71 1.53 3.60 7.22
N LEU A 72 0.49 4.26 6.70
CA LEU A 72 0.41 4.61 5.29
C LEU A 72 1.52 5.57 4.87
N SER A 73 1.83 6.57 5.69
CA SER A 73 2.91 7.52 5.45
C SER A 73 4.28 6.83 5.42
N GLU A 74 4.57 5.99 6.41
CA GLU A 74 5.81 5.21 6.47
C GLU A 74 5.95 4.26 5.28
N PHE A 75 4.89 3.53 4.94
CA PHE A 75 4.92 2.63 3.80
C PHE A 75 5.14 3.39 2.49
N ARG A 76 4.54 4.57 2.32
CA ARG A 76 4.76 5.41 1.15
C ARG A 76 6.22 5.85 1.03
N GLU A 77 6.84 6.28 2.12
CA GLU A 77 8.26 6.64 2.14
C GLU A 77 9.14 5.41 1.80
N PHE A 78 8.81 4.25 2.37
CA PHE A 78 9.46 2.99 2.04
C PHE A 78 9.32 2.61 0.57
N ALA A 79 8.12 2.74 -0.01
CA ALA A 79 7.86 2.41 -1.41
C ALA A 79 8.63 3.33 -2.38
N VAL A 80 8.68 4.63 -2.08
CA VAL A 80 9.47 5.60 -2.86
C VAL A 80 10.96 5.28 -2.80
N ARG A 81 11.50 4.96 -1.62
CA ARG A 81 12.90 4.54 -1.45
C ARG A 81 13.19 3.24 -2.19
N SER A 82 12.35 2.21 -2.03
CA SER A 82 12.50 0.91 -2.69
C SER A 82 12.47 1.04 -4.21
N ALA A 83 11.53 1.83 -4.74
CA ALA A 83 11.50 2.15 -6.17
C ALA A 83 12.77 2.88 -6.60
N THR A 84 13.26 3.85 -5.82
CA THR A 84 14.51 4.57 -6.14
C THR A 84 15.73 3.64 -6.15
N GLU A 85 15.81 2.70 -5.21
CA GLU A 85 16.89 1.70 -5.12
C GLU A 85 16.86 0.70 -6.28
N ALA A 86 15.68 0.13 -6.58
CA ALA A 86 15.48 -0.78 -7.71
C ALA A 86 15.86 -0.13 -9.05
N LEU A 87 15.58 1.18 -9.17
CA LEU A 87 15.88 2.00 -10.33
C LEU A 87 17.31 2.58 -10.36
N GLY A 88 18.02 2.51 -9.22
CA GLY A 88 19.27 3.23 -8.93
C GLY A 88 20.56 2.50 -9.26
N GLY A 89 20.52 1.28 -9.82
CA GLY A 89 21.70 0.60 -10.35
C GLY A 89 22.10 1.12 -11.74
N SER A 90 23.00 2.10 -11.82
CA SER A 90 23.61 2.65 -13.06
C SER A 90 22.67 3.18 -14.17
N ASN A 91 21.36 3.01 -14.04
CA ASN A 91 20.35 3.24 -15.08
C ASN A 91 19.40 4.41 -14.77
N ALA A 92 19.70 5.23 -13.75
CA ALA A 92 18.93 6.44 -13.43
C ALA A 92 18.74 7.39 -14.63
N ALA A 93 19.68 7.38 -15.59
CA ALA A 93 19.60 8.16 -16.82
C ALA A 93 18.62 7.59 -17.88
N LEU A 94 18.29 6.30 -17.84
CA LEU A 94 17.33 5.67 -18.76
C LEU A 94 15.87 5.91 -18.34
N LEU A 95 15.61 6.21 -17.07
CA LEU A 95 14.25 6.42 -16.54
C LEU A 95 13.58 7.73 -16.94
N THR A 96 14.34 8.65 -17.54
CA THR A 96 13.77 9.85 -18.17
C THR A 96 13.46 9.64 -19.65
N ARG A 97 13.94 8.56 -20.28
CA ARG A 97 13.70 8.27 -21.70
C ARG A 97 12.80 7.06 -21.98
N THR A 98 12.71 6.10 -21.06
CA THR A 98 12.01 4.83 -21.31
C THR A 98 10.88 4.53 -20.32
N ASN A 99 10.55 5.44 -19.39
CA ASN A 99 9.39 5.25 -18.52
C ASN A 99 8.09 5.42 -19.32
N VAL A 100 7.48 4.29 -19.64
CA VAL A 100 6.18 4.13 -20.31
C VAL A 100 5.00 4.60 -19.42
N ALA A 101 5.24 4.97 -18.15
CA ALA A 101 4.22 5.45 -17.23
C ALA A 101 4.08 6.98 -17.24
N THR A 102 2.89 7.46 -17.60
CA THR A 102 2.50 8.88 -17.57
C THR A 102 2.39 9.40 -16.12
N ALA A 103 2.27 10.72 -15.93
CA ALA A 103 2.00 11.29 -14.60
C ALA A 103 0.69 10.76 -13.99
N GLU A 104 -0.30 10.46 -14.83
CA GLU A 104 -1.57 9.87 -14.43
C GLU A 104 -1.41 8.43 -13.95
N ASP A 105 -0.60 7.62 -14.64
CA ASP A 105 -0.31 6.24 -14.25
C ASP A 105 0.38 6.17 -12.88
N ARG A 106 1.25 7.13 -12.57
CA ARG A 106 1.88 7.23 -11.24
C ARG A 106 0.86 7.52 -10.14
N VAL A 107 -0.11 8.39 -10.40
CA VAL A 107 -1.19 8.70 -9.44
C VAL A 107 -2.09 7.49 -9.23
N ARG A 108 -2.45 6.79 -10.31
CA ARG A 108 -3.24 5.55 -10.26
C ARG A 108 -2.54 4.45 -9.48
N PHE A 109 -1.26 4.23 -9.77
CA PHE A 109 -0.41 3.29 -9.05
C PHE A 109 -0.38 3.58 -7.55
N LEU A 110 -0.02 4.82 -7.16
CA LEU A 110 0.05 5.21 -5.74
C LEU A 110 -1.29 5.05 -5.03
N ALA A 111 -2.39 5.45 -5.68
CA ALA A 111 -3.72 5.30 -5.09
C ALA A 111 -4.12 3.82 -4.90
N SER A 112 -3.76 2.93 -5.85
CA SER A 112 -4.01 1.49 -5.71
C SER A 112 -3.17 0.89 -4.58
N LEU A 113 -1.91 1.32 -4.45
CA LEU A 113 -1.01 0.86 -3.40
C LEU A 113 -1.47 1.32 -2.02
N GLU A 114 -1.93 2.57 -1.89
CA GLU A 114 -2.48 3.09 -0.64
C GLU A 114 -3.71 2.29 -0.21
N LEU A 115 -4.62 1.98 -1.13
CA LEU A 115 -5.79 1.14 -0.83
C LEU A 115 -5.40 -0.27 -0.41
N ALA A 116 -4.41 -0.88 -1.08
CA ALA A 116 -3.92 -2.21 -0.75
C ALA A 116 -3.29 -2.26 0.64
N VAL A 117 -2.43 -1.29 0.97
CA VAL A 117 -1.78 -1.18 2.29
C VAL A 117 -2.82 -1.05 3.40
N VAL A 118 -3.82 -0.20 3.21
CA VAL A 118 -4.87 -0.06 4.21
C VAL A 118 -5.70 -1.34 4.35
N THR A 119 -5.95 -2.04 3.24
CA THR A 119 -6.63 -3.34 3.27
C THR A 119 -5.82 -4.39 4.04
N VAL A 120 -4.50 -4.42 3.90
CA VAL A 120 -3.59 -5.29 4.66
C VAL A 120 -3.62 -4.97 6.17
N ILE A 121 -3.66 -3.68 6.52
CA ILE A 121 -3.79 -3.24 7.92
C ILE A 121 -5.12 -3.70 8.51
N LEU A 122 -6.21 -3.58 7.74
CA LEU A 122 -7.58 -3.90 8.14
C LEU A 122 -7.99 -5.35 7.84
N TRP A 123 -7.03 -6.23 7.55
CA TRP A 123 -7.29 -7.57 7.01
C TRP A 123 -8.43 -8.29 7.71
N ASP A 124 -8.38 -8.42 9.04
CA ASP A 124 -9.37 -9.20 9.80
C ASP A 124 -10.77 -8.57 9.88
N GLU A 125 -10.92 -7.32 9.44
CA GLU A 125 -12.16 -6.54 9.54
C GLU A 125 -12.88 -6.35 8.21
N ILE A 126 -12.20 -6.70 7.11
CA ILE A 126 -12.76 -6.69 5.77
C ILE A 126 -13.11 -8.12 5.41
N GLU A 127 -14.29 -8.35 4.84
CA GLU A 127 -14.70 -9.68 4.39
C GLU A 127 -13.81 -10.17 3.23
N PRO A 128 -13.50 -11.47 3.10
CA PRO A 128 -12.59 -11.97 2.06
C PRO A 128 -12.96 -11.52 0.63
N GLU A 129 -14.25 -11.50 0.31
CA GLU A 129 -14.77 -11.06 -0.99
C GLU A 129 -14.51 -9.56 -1.23
N GLU A 130 -14.64 -8.73 -0.19
CA GLU A 130 -14.32 -7.29 -0.24
C GLU A 130 -12.79 -7.07 -0.34
N ARG A 131 -11.97 -7.93 0.29
CA ARG A 131 -10.50 -7.83 0.19
C ARG A 131 -10.03 -8.00 -1.23
N ALA A 132 -10.48 -9.04 -1.92
CA ALA A 132 -10.15 -9.28 -3.33
C ALA A 132 -10.47 -8.03 -4.18
N GLN A 133 -11.64 -7.45 -3.95
CA GLN A 133 -12.04 -6.22 -4.61
C GLN A 133 -11.11 -5.06 -4.27
N PHE A 134 -10.70 -4.82 -3.02
CA PHE A 134 -9.89 -3.65 -2.67
C PHE A 134 -8.41 -3.81 -3.06
N LEU A 135 -7.90 -5.03 -3.00
CA LEU A 135 -6.51 -5.34 -3.32
C LEU A 135 -6.27 -5.31 -4.83
N GLY A 136 -7.25 -5.74 -5.63
CA GLY A 136 -7.12 -5.81 -7.08
C GLY A 136 -5.82 -6.53 -7.46
N PRO A 137 -4.89 -5.89 -8.18
CA PRO A 137 -3.67 -6.56 -8.61
C PRO A 137 -2.72 -6.93 -7.45
N TRP A 138 -2.90 -6.36 -6.25
CA TRP A 138 -2.08 -6.65 -5.05
C TRP A 138 -2.55 -7.89 -4.27
N GLU A 139 -3.63 -8.54 -4.70
CA GLU A 139 -4.30 -9.63 -3.97
C GLU A 139 -3.34 -10.75 -3.57
N GLU A 140 -2.66 -11.36 -4.54
CA GLU A 140 -1.75 -12.49 -4.30
C GLU A 140 -0.65 -12.13 -3.28
N MET A 141 -0.07 -10.94 -3.41
CA MET A 141 0.96 -10.45 -2.49
C MET A 141 0.41 -10.26 -1.08
N ALA A 142 -0.78 -9.69 -0.95
CA ALA A 142 -1.41 -9.44 0.34
C ALA A 142 -1.86 -10.75 1.02
N GLU A 143 -2.34 -11.73 0.24
CA GLU A 143 -2.67 -13.07 0.75
C GLU A 143 -1.43 -13.79 1.30
N GLN A 144 -0.32 -13.77 0.57
CA GLN A 144 0.97 -14.31 1.04
C GLN A 144 1.43 -13.60 2.32
N ALA A 145 1.37 -12.26 2.34
CA ALA A 145 1.72 -11.45 3.50
C ALA A 145 0.79 -11.69 4.71
N SER A 146 -0.45 -12.16 4.49
CA SER A 146 -1.36 -12.52 5.57
C SER A 146 -1.05 -13.89 6.20
N GLY A 147 -0.36 -14.78 5.48
CA GLY A 147 -0.10 -16.16 5.88
C GLY A 147 -1.25 -17.12 5.57
N THR A 148 -2.15 -16.75 4.64
CA THR A 148 -3.33 -17.55 4.25
C THR A 148 -3.05 -18.38 2.99
N SER A 149 -1.90 -19.09 2.95
CA SER A 149 -1.52 -20.01 1.86
C SER A 149 -1.83 -21.47 2.19
#